data_AF-A0A923ZMF2-F1
#
_entry.id   AF-A0A923ZMF2-F1
#
_cell.length_a   1.000
_cell.length_b   1.000
_cell.length_c   1.000
_cell.angle_alpha   90.00
_cell.angle_beta   90.00
_cell.angle_gamma   90.00
#
_symmetry.space_group_name_H-M   'P 1'
#
loop_
_entity.id
_entity.type
_entity.pdbx_description
1 polymer ?
#
loop_
_entity_poly.entity_id
_entity_poly.type
_entity_poly.pdbx_seq_one_letter_code
_entity_poly.pdbx_strand_id
1 'polypeptide(L)'
;MSIPEIIDVRTCVFPGCDEPVDTTSMIGRPAGYCINPAHNRAAAWRARRAESGRLERTVEDEKLPVDAARQRASVLRSQVAGMVEHLQQQLVVLVDELRTVADPAAAEAQIEAVTADAAEQVATAAARANRAETATRTAEAERAEADAAAEESAVLVDELRTTLTALEQRATGLENDLVVAGETNASAIGELAALTAQVAALTDENAATAVELADAREVVTTVTAAKDEALAAVRDAAVQADAATARAARAEADTASTRDLLDQVREERESARADALVLTGRLATVSSERDSATAEAARERSYAEQRVTDVRDTLEQQLTQLRADLDLARTSERGQRTRADRAEAQTPRLPRK
;
A
#
# COMPACT_ATOMS: atom_id res chain seq x y z
N MET A 1 57.57 -79.07 14.00
CA MET A 1 58.48 -80.22 14.13
C MET A 1 59.02 -80.52 12.73
N SER A 2 60.32 -80.27 12.52
CA SER A 2 61.00 -80.52 11.25
C SER A 2 61.37 -82.00 11.13
N ILE A 3 61.12 -82.60 9.97
CA ILE A 3 61.53 -83.97 9.62
C ILE A 3 62.98 -83.92 9.11
N PRO A 4 63.91 -84.79 9.56
CA PRO A 4 65.29 -84.76 9.09
C PRO A 4 65.43 -85.49 7.74
N GLU A 5 66.24 -84.90 6.87
CA GLU A 5 66.64 -85.39 5.56
C GLU A 5 67.69 -86.50 5.74
N ILE A 6 67.33 -87.74 5.40
CA ILE A 6 68.25 -88.89 5.42
C ILE A 6 69.01 -88.88 4.09
N ILE A 7 70.29 -88.49 4.14
CA ILE A 7 71.19 -88.55 2.99
C ILE A 7 71.75 -89.99 2.92
N ASP A 8 71.33 -90.76 1.92
CA ASP A 8 71.79 -92.12 1.65
C ASP A 8 73.25 -92.08 1.15
N VAL A 9 74.22 -92.29 2.06
CA VAL A 9 75.66 -92.31 1.74
C VAL A 9 76.02 -93.65 1.10
N ARG A 10 76.14 -93.69 -0.23
CA ARG A 10 76.58 -94.88 -0.97
C ARG A 10 78.11 -95.04 -0.93
N THR A 11 78.59 -96.26 -0.69
CA THR A 11 80.01 -96.62 -0.65
C THR A 11 80.53 -97.11 -2.01
N CYS A 12 81.84 -97.01 -2.22
CA CYS A 12 82.53 -97.37 -3.46
C CYS A 12 82.36 -98.86 -3.84
N VAL A 13 82.06 -99.19 -5.11
CA VAL A 13 81.89 -100.57 -5.60
C VAL A 13 83.24 -101.28 -5.91
N PHE A 14 84.38 -100.69 -5.55
CA PHE A 14 85.70 -101.31 -5.74
C PHE A 14 85.97 -102.34 -4.62
N PRO A 15 86.44 -103.57 -4.93
CA PRO A 15 86.68 -104.60 -3.91
C PRO A 15 87.61 -104.10 -2.80
N GLY A 16 87.13 -104.07 -1.56
CA GLY A 16 87.92 -103.65 -0.39
C GLY A 16 88.01 -102.13 -0.13
N CYS A 17 87.15 -101.30 -0.74
CA CYS A 17 87.09 -99.85 -0.48
C CYS A 17 85.73 -99.44 0.11
N ASP A 18 85.76 -98.78 1.27
CA ASP A 18 84.57 -98.29 1.99
C ASP A 18 84.40 -96.75 1.90
N GLU A 19 85.13 -96.07 1.01
CA GLU A 19 85.01 -94.62 0.85
C GLU A 19 83.64 -94.21 0.26
N PRO A 20 83.05 -93.10 0.72
CA PRO A 20 81.78 -92.60 0.19
C PRO A 20 81.93 -92.11 -1.25
N VAL A 21 80.88 -92.31 -2.04
CA VAL A 21 80.81 -91.86 -3.42
C VAL A 21 80.32 -90.41 -3.47
N ASP A 22 80.91 -89.61 -4.34
CA ASP A 22 80.54 -88.21 -4.55
C ASP A 22 79.11 -88.09 -5.14
N THR A 23 78.22 -87.41 -4.43
CA THR A 23 76.80 -87.21 -4.79
C THR A 23 76.55 -85.94 -5.60
N THR A 24 77.60 -85.18 -5.97
CA THR A 24 77.48 -83.86 -6.60
C THR A 24 76.96 -83.89 -8.05
N SER A 25 76.74 -85.07 -8.65
CA SER A 25 76.22 -85.18 -10.02
C SER A 25 74.69 -85.16 -10.07
N MET A 26 74.08 -83.97 -9.97
CA MET A 26 72.62 -83.79 -9.91
C MET A 26 71.86 -83.98 -11.24
N ILE A 27 72.52 -84.34 -12.34
CA ILE A 27 71.83 -84.64 -13.62
C ILE A 27 72.52 -85.84 -14.29
N GLY A 28 71.96 -87.05 -14.12
CA GLY A 28 72.44 -88.30 -14.74
C GLY A 28 72.50 -89.51 -13.79
N ARG A 29 72.87 -90.69 -14.32
CA ARG A 29 73.03 -91.93 -13.53
C ARG A 29 74.11 -91.70 -12.44
N PRO A 30 73.82 -91.93 -11.15
CA PRO A 30 74.78 -91.68 -10.07
C PRO A 30 76.11 -92.42 -10.26
N ALA A 31 77.22 -91.79 -9.89
CA ALA A 31 78.54 -92.40 -9.92
C ALA A 31 78.59 -93.62 -8.98
N GLY A 32 79.36 -94.65 -9.34
CA GLY A 32 79.49 -95.89 -8.55
C GLY A 32 80.84 -96.07 -7.85
N TYR A 33 81.76 -95.12 -7.98
CA TYR A 33 83.12 -95.20 -7.43
C TYR A 33 83.50 -93.86 -6.77
N CYS A 34 84.40 -93.88 -5.78
CA CYS A 34 84.87 -92.68 -5.08
C CYS A 34 85.80 -91.82 -5.97
N ILE A 35 86.25 -90.68 -5.45
CA ILE A 35 87.06 -89.69 -6.20
C ILE A 35 88.49 -90.23 -6.50
N ASN A 36 88.89 -91.36 -5.89
CA ASN A 36 90.18 -91.98 -6.16
C ASN A 36 90.29 -92.46 -7.63
N PRO A 37 91.20 -91.91 -8.45
CA PRO A 37 91.31 -92.27 -9.87
C PRO A 37 91.70 -93.73 -10.12
N ALA A 38 92.26 -94.43 -9.10
CA ALA A 38 92.54 -95.85 -9.16
C ALA A 38 91.26 -96.73 -9.05
N HIS A 39 90.16 -96.20 -8.54
CA HIS A 39 88.90 -96.92 -8.33
C HIS A 39 87.94 -96.66 -9.48
N ASN A 40 88.08 -97.45 -10.54
CA ASN A 40 87.19 -97.39 -11.70
C ASN A 40 86.80 -98.79 -12.18
N ARG A 41 85.83 -98.86 -13.09
CA ARG A 41 85.25 -100.13 -13.59
C ARG A 41 86.30 -101.07 -14.18
N ALA A 42 87.28 -100.54 -14.91
CA ALA A 42 88.34 -101.32 -15.53
C ALA A 42 89.34 -101.89 -14.49
N ALA A 43 89.62 -101.13 -13.42
CA ALA A 43 90.45 -101.58 -12.31
C ALA A 43 89.71 -102.63 -11.43
N ALA A 44 88.43 -102.41 -11.13
CA ALA A 44 87.62 -103.36 -10.37
C ALA A 44 87.44 -104.70 -11.08
N TRP A 45 87.36 -104.71 -12.41
CA TRP A 45 87.32 -105.94 -13.21
C TRP A 45 88.66 -106.68 -13.20
N ARG A 46 89.79 -105.95 -13.30
CA ARG A 46 91.14 -106.54 -13.18
C ARG A 46 91.37 -107.17 -11.80
N ALA A 47 90.95 -106.49 -10.73
CA ALA A 47 91.03 -107.00 -9.35
C ALA A 47 90.22 -108.30 -9.17
N ARG A 48 88.96 -108.35 -9.67
CA ARG A 48 88.14 -109.58 -9.60
C ARG A 48 88.72 -110.74 -10.42
N ARG A 49 89.36 -110.45 -11.56
CA ARG A 49 90.00 -111.47 -12.40
C ARG A 49 91.28 -112.04 -11.76
N ALA A 50 92.01 -111.22 -11.00
CA ALA A 50 93.14 -111.68 -10.19
C ALA A 50 92.69 -112.62 -9.04
N GLU A 51 91.55 -112.33 -8.42
CA GLU A 51 90.94 -113.18 -7.37
C GLU A 51 90.41 -114.52 -7.93
N SER A 52 89.90 -114.53 -9.17
CA SER A 52 89.29 -115.72 -9.81
C SER A 52 90.27 -116.58 -10.62
N GLY A 53 91.56 -116.22 -10.66
CA GLY A 53 92.60 -116.91 -11.44
C GLY A 53 93.37 -118.02 -10.70
N ARG A 54 93.06 -118.28 -9.42
CA ARG A 54 93.64 -119.38 -8.63
C ARG A 54 92.56 -120.44 -8.39
N LEU A 55 92.55 -121.49 -9.21
CA LEU A 55 92.39 -122.89 -8.80
C LEU A 55 92.35 -123.77 -10.06
N GLU A 56 93.49 -124.43 -10.29
CA GLU A 56 93.76 -125.42 -11.32
C GLU A 56 93.01 -126.72 -11.09
N ARG A 57 92.58 -127.34 -12.18
CA ARG A 57 92.09 -128.71 -12.28
C ARG A 57 93.18 -129.53 -12.98
N THR A 58 93.80 -130.46 -12.27
CA THR A 58 94.73 -131.43 -12.87
C THR A 58 94.11 -132.81 -12.85
N VAL A 59 93.78 -133.28 -14.04
CA VAL A 59 93.56 -134.68 -14.41
C VAL A 59 94.91 -135.20 -14.88
N GLU A 60 95.36 -136.36 -14.37
CA GLU A 60 95.93 -137.39 -15.24
C GLU A 60 95.81 -138.78 -14.60
N ASP A 61 95.47 -139.69 -15.48
CA ASP A 61 95.16 -141.10 -15.36
C ASP A 61 96.09 -141.78 -16.37
N GLU A 62 96.79 -142.83 -15.97
CA GLU A 62 97.43 -143.73 -16.93
C GLU A 62 97.54 -145.15 -16.36
N LYS A 63 96.58 -146.02 -16.73
CA LYS A 63 96.82 -147.18 -17.63
C LYS A 63 95.62 -148.13 -17.73
N LEU A 64 95.00 -148.19 -18.93
CA LEU A 64 94.79 -149.37 -19.82
C LEU A 64 93.49 -149.24 -20.68
N PRO A 65 93.51 -149.59 -21.99
CA PRO A 65 92.78 -148.83 -23.01
C PRO A 65 91.62 -149.58 -23.70
N VAL A 66 90.59 -150.00 -22.94
CA VAL A 66 89.33 -150.53 -23.54
C VAL A 66 88.05 -150.01 -22.85
N ASP A 67 88.12 -149.58 -21.58
CA ASP A 67 86.94 -149.07 -20.86
C ASP A 67 86.58 -147.60 -21.16
N ALA A 68 87.56 -146.81 -21.62
CA ALA A 68 87.36 -145.38 -21.93
C ALA A 68 86.38 -145.14 -23.10
N ALA A 69 86.21 -146.09 -24.02
CA ALA A 69 85.22 -145.99 -25.09
C ALA A 69 83.78 -146.22 -24.57
N ARG A 70 83.61 -147.13 -23.60
CA ARG A 70 82.30 -147.43 -22.99
C ARG A 70 81.86 -146.33 -22.03
N GLN A 71 82.80 -145.76 -21.28
CA GLN A 71 82.55 -144.60 -20.42
C GLN A 71 82.13 -143.37 -21.24
N ARG A 72 82.81 -143.09 -22.36
CA ARG A 72 82.46 -141.98 -23.25
C ARG A 72 81.10 -142.16 -23.92
N ALA A 73 80.76 -143.36 -24.38
CA ALA A 73 79.44 -143.65 -24.93
C ALA A 73 78.35 -143.50 -23.85
N SER A 74 78.62 -143.90 -22.60
CA SER A 74 77.70 -143.69 -21.46
C SER A 74 77.48 -142.21 -21.17
N VAL A 75 78.55 -141.41 -21.12
CA VAL A 75 78.48 -139.95 -20.89
C VAL A 75 77.73 -139.25 -22.03
N LEU A 76 77.99 -139.58 -23.29
CA LEU A 76 77.25 -139.04 -24.43
C LEU A 76 75.77 -139.46 -24.38
N ARG A 77 75.45 -140.68 -23.96
CA ARG A 77 74.07 -141.15 -23.81
C ARG A 77 73.35 -140.44 -22.66
N SER A 78 74.02 -140.20 -21.53
CA SER A 78 73.50 -139.40 -20.42
C SER A 78 73.34 -137.93 -20.78
N GLN A 79 74.26 -137.38 -21.58
CA GLN A 79 74.19 -135.99 -22.06
C GLN A 79 73.06 -135.82 -23.07
N VAL A 80 72.90 -136.75 -24.02
CA VAL A 80 71.76 -136.76 -24.95
C VAL A 80 70.45 -137.00 -24.20
N ALA A 81 70.42 -137.88 -23.19
CA ALA A 81 69.24 -138.07 -22.35
C ALA A 81 68.89 -136.80 -21.55
N GLY A 82 69.87 -136.14 -20.94
CA GLY A 82 69.66 -134.87 -20.22
C GLY A 82 69.28 -133.72 -21.15
N MET A 83 69.79 -133.69 -22.39
CA MET A 83 69.34 -132.73 -23.41
C MET A 83 67.91 -133.01 -23.85
N VAL A 84 67.52 -134.28 -24.00
CA VAL A 84 66.15 -134.69 -24.32
C VAL A 84 65.19 -134.36 -23.17
N GLU A 85 65.60 -134.56 -21.92
CA GLU A 85 64.83 -134.16 -20.74
C GLU A 85 64.70 -132.63 -20.64
N HIS A 86 65.78 -131.89 -20.91
CA HIS A 86 65.73 -130.43 -20.95
C HIS A 86 64.85 -129.92 -22.09
N LEU A 87 64.91 -130.53 -23.27
CA LEU A 87 64.06 -130.18 -24.40
C LEU A 87 62.60 -130.53 -24.11
N GLN A 88 62.33 -131.64 -23.43
CA GLN A 88 60.99 -131.98 -22.96
C GLN A 88 60.49 -130.96 -21.93
N GLN A 89 61.32 -130.52 -20.99
CA GLN A 89 60.96 -129.47 -20.04
C GLN A 89 60.68 -128.14 -20.75
N GLN A 90 61.52 -127.74 -21.72
CA GLN A 90 61.32 -126.54 -22.52
C GLN A 90 60.07 -126.64 -23.40
N LEU A 91 59.76 -127.80 -23.98
CA LEU A 91 58.53 -128.03 -24.74
C LEU A 91 57.30 -128.03 -23.84
N VAL A 92 57.39 -128.54 -22.62
CA VAL A 92 56.30 -128.44 -21.63
C VAL A 92 56.05 -126.98 -21.27
N VAL A 93 57.09 -126.20 -20.98
CA VAL A 93 56.98 -124.75 -20.72
C VAL A 93 56.41 -124.02 -21.94
N LEU A 94 56.91 -124.29 -23.14
CA LEU A 94 56.43 -123.65 -24.37
C LEU A 94 54.98 -124.04 -24.68
N VAL A 95 54.57 -125.29 -24.47
CA VAL A 95 53.18 -125.73 -24.63
C VAL A 95 52.28 -125.08 -23.58
N ASP A 96 52.78 -124.87 -22.36
CA ASP A 96 52.03 -124.19 -21.30
C ASP A 96 51.89 -122.68 -21.59
N GLU A 97 52.95 -122.03 -22.07
CA GLU A 97 52.94 -120.66 -22.58
C GLU A 97 52.03 -120.53 -23.81
N LEU A 98 52.10 -121.46 -24.78
CA LEU A 98 51.22 -121.48 -25.94
C LEU A 98 49.77 -121.76 -25.55
N ARG A 99 49.50 -122.60 -24.53
CA ARG A 99 48.15 -122.80 -24.00
C ARG A 99 47.62 -121.56 -23.30
N THR A 100 48.48 -120.81 -22.61
CA THR A 100 48.11 -119.55 -21.95
C THR A 100 47.86 -118.44 -22.98
N VAL A 101 48.66 -118.38 -24.05
CA VAL A 101 48.51 -117.41 -25.15
C VAL A 101 47.35 -117.79 -26.08
N ALA A 102 47.10 -119.09 -26.26
CA ALA A 102 45.99 -119.62 -27.05
C ALA A 102 44.74 -119.92 -26.20
N ASP A 103 44.66 -119.44 -24.96
CA ASP A 103 43.45 -119.48 -24.16
C ASP A 103 42.53 -118.33 -24.59
N PRO A 104 41.50 -118.59 -25.43
CA PRO A 104 40.59 -117.55 -25.87
C PRO A 104 39.82 -116.93 -24.71
N ALA A 105 39.59 -117.67 -23.60
CA ALA A 105 38.85 -117.17 -22.45
C ALA A 105 39.66 -116.12 -21.68
N ALA A 106 40.98 -116.30 -21.56
CA ALA A 106 41.87 -115.30 -20.97
C ALA A 106 41.95 -114.02 -21.83
N ALA A 107 42.00 -114.15 -23.16
CA ALA A 107 41.98 -113.02 -24.08
C ALA A 107 40.63 -112.27 -24.06
N GLU A 108 39.50 -112.99 -24.04
CA GLU A 108 38.16 -112.41 -23.90
C GLU A 108 38.02 -111.64 -22.59
N ALA A 109 38.46 -112.20 -21.46
CA ALA A 109 38.43 -111.52 -20.17
C ALA A 109 39.32 -110.25 -20.16
N GLN A 110 40.47 -110.27 -20.83
CA GLN A 110 41.34 -109.10 -20.94
C GLN A 110 40.73 -108.01 -21.84
N ILE A 111 40.12 -108.40 -22.96
CA ILE A 111 39.39 -107.47 -23.84
C ILE A 111 38.21 -106.87 -23.07
N GLU A 112 37.42 -107.69 -22.37
CA GLU A 112 36.30 -107.21 -21.55
C GLU A 112 36.76 -106.20 -20.49
N ALA A 113 37.85 -106.51 -19.76
CA ALA A 113 38.44 -105.60 -18.79
C ALA A 113 38.91 -104.28 -19.43
N VAL A 114 39.65 -104.32 -20.55
CA VAL A 114 40.10 -103.10 -21.26
C VAL A 114 38.91 -102.30 -21.80
N THR A 115 37.87 -102.97 -22.31
CA THR A 115 36.66 -102.30 -22.78
C THR A 115 35.87 -101.66 -21.64
N ALA A 116 35.82 -102.30 -20.47
CA ALA A 116 35.22 -101.75 -19.26
C ALA A 116 35.99 -100.52 -18.76
N ASP A 117 37.32 -100.59 -18.67
CA ASP A 117 38.20 -99.46 -18.32
C ASP A 117 38.05 -98.32 -19.32
N ALA A 118 38.02 -98.61 -20.62
CA ALA A 118 37.81 -97.61 -21.66
C ALA A 118 36.42 -96.95 -21.55
N ALA A 119 35.38 -97.74 -21.29
CA ALA A 119 34.03 -97.23 -21.07
C ALA A 119 33.95 -96.35 -19.82
N GLU A 120 34.63 -96.71 -18.72
CA GLU A 120 34.71 -95.91 -17.50
C GLU A 120 35.47 -94.59 -17.74
N GLN A 121 36.59 -94.62 -18.48
CA GLN A 121 37.33 -93.42 -18.85
C GLN A 121 36.50 -92.48 -19.73
N VAL A 122 35.80 -93.01 -20.73
CA VAL A 122 34.88 -92.22 -21.59
C VAL A 122 33.74 -91.65 -20.77
N ALA A 123 33.11 -92.43 -19.89
CA ALA A 123 32.04 -91.97 -19.02
C ALA A 123 32.52 -90.85 -18.07
N THR A 124 33.73 -91.00 -17.50
CA THR A 124 34.35 -90.00 -16.62
C THR A 124 34.69 -88.72 -17.39
N ALA A 125 35.24 -88.84 -18.59
CA ALA A 125 35.56 -87.71 -19.46
C ALA A 125 34.27 -86.97 -19.88
N ALA A 126 33.24 -87.69 -20.31
CA ALA A 126 31.93 -87.14 -20.64
C ALA A 126 31.28 -86.44 -19.42
N ALA A 127 31.36 -87.04 -18.23
CA ALA A 127 30.84 -86.44 -17.01
C ALA A 127 31.59 -85.15 -16.61
N ARG A 128 32.91 -85.07 -16.86
CA ARG A 128 33.69 -83.84 -16.66
C ARG A 128 33.33 -82.77 -17.71
N ALA A 129 33.20 -83.16 -18.98
CA ALA A 129 32.80 -82.26 -20.06
C ALA A 129 31.41 -81.65 -19.81
N ASN A 130 30.41 -82.48 -19.46
CA ASN A 130 29.06 -82.01 -19.16
C ASN A 130 29.02 -81.05 -17.95
N ARG A 131 29.84 -81.30 -16.91
CA ARG A 131 29.98 -80.40 -15.76
C ARG A 131 30.61 -79.07 -16.14
N ALA A 132 31.66 -79.09 -16.97
CA ALA A 132 32.31 -77.87 -17.45
C ALA A 132 31.37 -77.05 -18.35
N GLU A 133 30.61 -77.70 -19.23
CA GLU A 133 29.61 -77.06 -20.07
C GLU A 133 28.47 -76.45 -19.23
N THR A 134 27.97 -77.19 -18.24
CA THR A 134 26.95 -76.67 -17.32
C THR A 134 27.47 -75.48 -16.53
N ALA A 135 28.69 -75.57 -15.97
CA ALA A 135 29.31 -74.46 -15.26
C ALA A 135 29.52 -73.23 -16.16
N THR A 136 29.90 -73.43 -17.42
CA THR A 136 30.04 -72.34 -18.41
C THR A 136 28.70 -71.68 -18.68
N ARG A 137 27.64 -72.47 -18.94
CA ARG A 137 26.28 -71.94 -19.15
C ARG A 137 25.74 -71.20 -17.94
N THR A 138 25.98 -71.71 -16.73
CA THR A 138 25.58 -71.03 -15.49
C THR A 138 26.33 -69.70 -15.34
N ALA A 139 27.64 -69.66 -15.56
CA ALA A 139 28.42 -68.42 -15.49
C ALA A 139 28.01 -67.40 -16.57
N GLU A 140 27.68 -67.85 -17.79
CA GLU A 140 27.14 -67.00 -18.86
C GLU A 140 25.76 -66.44 -18.49
N ALA A 141 24.89 -67.25 -17.88
CA ALA A 141 23.58 -66.81 -17.41
C ALA A 141 23.69 -65.79 -16.26
N GLU A 142 24.55 -66.05 -15.27
CA GLU A 142 24.82 -65.11 -14.17
C GLU A 142 25.41 -63.80 -14.67
N ARG A 143 26.31 -63.85 -15.66
CA ARG A 143 26.87 -62.65 -16.30
C ARG A 143 25.78 -61.87 -17.04
N ALA A 144 24.94 -62.54 -17.81
CA ALA A 144 23.85 -61.90 -18.53
C ALA A 144 22.83 -61.23 -17.58
N GLU A 145 22.53 -61.87 -16.44
CA GLU A 145 21.67 -61.28 -15.39
C GLU A 145 22.33 -60.07 -14.74
N ALA A 146 23.64 -60.14 -14.43
CA ALA A 146 24.39 -59.01 -13.88
C ALA A 146 24.47 -57.82 -14.85
N ASP A 147 24.71 -58.08 -16.13
CA ASP A 147 24.74 -57.06 -17.18
C ASP A 147 23.34 -56.42 -17.35
N ALA A 148 22.27 -57.22 -17.36
CA ALA A 148 20.89 -56.71 -17.40
C ALA A 148 20.53 -55.84 -16.18
N ALA A 149 20.92 -56.26 -14.97
CA ALA A 149 20.71 -55.48 -13.75
C ALA A 149 21.52 -54.17 -13.74
N ALA A 150 22.73 -54.18 -14.32
CA ALA A 150 23.54 -52.98 -14.47
C ALA A 150 22.93 -52.00 -15.48
N GLU A 151 22.37 -52.49 -16.59
CA GLU A 151 21.65 -51.68 -17.58
C GLU A 151 20.39 -51.05 -16.97
N GLU A 152 19.57 -51.81 -16.24
CA GLU A 152 18.38 -51.28 -15.56
C GLU A 152 18.77 -50.20 -14.53
N SER A 153 19.84 -50.45 -13.76
CA SER A 153 20.36 -49.47 -12.81
C SER A 153 20.85 -48.19 -13.49
N ALA A 154 21.52 -48.31 -14.64
CA ALA A 154 21.97 -47.16 -15.43
C ALA A 154 20.78 -46.33 -15.94
N VAL A 155 19.73 -46.98 -16.44
CA VAL A 155 18.49 -46.31 -16.88
C VAL A 155 17.82 -45.58 -15.72
N LEU A 156 17.69 -46.21 -14.55
CA LEU A 156 17.10 -45.57 -13.36
C LEU A 156 17.92 -44.37 -12.88
N VAL A 157 19.26 -44.46 -12.92
CA VAL A 157 20.13 -43.34 -12.56
C VAL A 157 19.96 -42.17 -13.53
N ASP A 158 19.86 -42.43 -14.83
CA ASP A 158 19.64 -41.39 -15.82
C ASP A 158 18.23 -40.77 -15.69
N GLU A 159 17.20 -41.58 -15.43
CA GLU A 159 15.86 -41.07 -15.11
C GLU A 159 15.88 -40.16 -13.86
N LEU A 160 16.54 -40.58 -12.78
CA LEU A 160 16.70 -39.76 -11.57
C LEU A 160 17.47 -38.47 -11.85
N ARG A 161 18.50 -38.48 -12.70
CA ARG A 161 19.21 -37.26 -13.11
C ARG A 161 18.31 -36.31 -13.90
N THR A 162 17.50 -36.83 -14.83
CA THR A 162 16.55 -36.00 -15.59
C THR A 162 15.47 -35.38 -14.69
N THR A 163 14.97 -36.13 -13.72
CA THR A 163 13.98 -35.60 -12.77
C THR A 163 14.58 -34.57 -11.82
N LEU A 164 15.81 -34.79 -11.31
CA LEU A 164 16.52 -33.80 -10.48
C LEU A 164 16.76 -32.50 -11.23
N THR A 165 17.29 -32.56 -12.46
CA THR A 165 17.51 -31.37 -13.28
C THR A 165 16.21 -30.62 -13.58
N ALA A 166 15.11 -31.34 -13.84
CA ALA A 166 13.79 -30.72 -14.00
C ALA A 166 13.27 -30.04 -12.72
N LEU A 167 13.50 -30.65 -11.55
CA LEU A 167 13.14 -30.07 -10.26
C LEU A 167 13.98 -28.84 -9.92
N GLU A 168 15.28 -28.85 -10.22
CA GLU A 168 16.18 -27.69 -10.05
C GLU A 168 15.76 -26.52 -10.96
N GLN A 169 15.43 -26.80 -12.22
CA GLN A 169 14.89 -25.78 -13.14
C GLN A 169 13.55 -25.22 -12.64
N ARG A 170 12.69 -26.07 -12.08
CA ARG A 170 11.43 -25.60 -11.48
C ARG A 170 11.66 -24.76 -10.22
N ALA A 171 12.61 -25.14 -9.38
CA ALA A 171 12.95 -24.40 -8.17
C ALA A 171 13.49 -23.01 -8.51
N THR A 172 14.43 -22.92 -9.45
CA THR A 172 14.96 -21.63 -9.93
C THR A 172 13.88 -20.76 -10.60
N GLY A 173 12.93 -21.37 -11.32
CA GLY A 173 11.75 -20.68 -11.84
C GLY A 173 10.90 -20.06 -10.73
N LEU A 174 10.56 -20.84 -9.70
CA LEU A 174 9.78 -20.37 -8.55
C LEU A 174 10.52 -19.29 -7.74
N GLU A 175 11.83 -19.39 -7.58
CA GLU A 175 12.65 -18.36 -6.94
C GLU A 175 12.59 -17.04 -7.71
N ASN A 176 12.72 -17.08 -9.03
CA ASN A 176 12.57 -15.88 -9.88
C ASN A 176 11.15 -15.29 -9.79
N ASP A 177 10.12 -16.14 -9.84
CA ASP A 177 8.72 -15.70 -9.70
C ASP A 177 8.48 -15.04 -8.33
N LEU A 178 9.08 -15.57 -7.25
CA LEU A 178 9.00 -14.96 -5.91
C LEU A 178 9.70 -13.60 -5.84
N VAL A 179 10.86 -13.44 -6.50
CA VAL A 179 11.54 -12.14 -6.60
C VAL A 179 10.67 -11.13 -7.33
N VAL A 180 10.12 -11.50 -8.50
CA VAL A 180 9.21 -10.64 -9.28
C VAL A 180 7.94 -10.29 -8.49
N ALA A 181 7.36 -11.26 -7.78
CA ALA A 181 6.22 -11.01 -6.90
C ALA A 181 6.57 -10.06 -5.75
N GLY A 182 7.78 -10.18 -5.19
CA GLY A 182 8.29 -9.28 -4.16
C GLY A 182 8.46 -7.83 -4.67
N GLU A 183 9.03 -7.65 -5.85
CA GLU A 183 9.21 -6.34 -6.49
C GLU A 183 7.87 -5.68 -6.84
N THR A 184 6.94 -6.44 -7.41
CA THR A 184 5.58 -5.92 -7.71
C THR A 184 4.82 -5.54 -6.44
N ASN A 185 4.93 -6.33 -5.37
CA ASN A 185 4.33 -5.99 -4.08
C ASN A 185 4.98 -4.74 -3.46
N ALA A 186 6.30 -4.59 -3.54
CA ALA A 186 6.98 -3.39 -3.08
C ALA A 186 6.55 -2.13 -3.86
N SER A 187 6.39 -2.24 -5.18
CA SER A 187 5.86 -1.17 -6.03
C SER A 187 4.44 -0.78 -5.63
N ALA A 188 3.55 -1.78 -5.45
CA ALA A 188 2.17 -1.55 -5.03
C ALA A 188 2.08 -0.88 -3.66
N ILE A 189 2.93 -1.28 -2.70
CA ILE A 189 3.02 -0.62 -1.38
C ILE A 189 3.46 0.84 -1.54
N GLY A 190 4.42 1.11 -2.42
CA GLY A 190 4.88 2.47 -2.74
C GLY A 190 3.76 3.35 -3.33
N GLU A 191 3.00 2.82 -4.29
CA GLU A 191 1.85 3.51 -4.88
C GLU A 191 0.75 3.79 -3.85
N LEU A 192 0.42 2.81 -3.01
CA LEU A 192 -0.55 2.99 -1.92
C LEU A 192 -0.11 4.06 -0.92
N ALA A 193 1.18 4.10 -0.57
CA ALA A 193 1.72 5.15 0.31
C ALA A 193 1.63 6.54 -0.34
N ALA A 194 1.94 6.64 -1.64
CA ALA A 194 1.83 7.90 -2.39
C ALA A 194 0.37 8.39 -2.50
N LEU A 195 -0.57 7.50 -2.82
CA LEU A 195 -2.00 7.81 -2.85
C LEU A 195 -2.53 8.23 -1.47
N THR A 196 -2.09 7.56 -0.40
CA THR A 196 -2.46 7.92 0.97
C THR A 196 -1.98 9.33 1.33
N ALA A 197 -0.74 9.68 0.95
CA ALA A 197 -0.22 11.02 1.14
C ALA A 197 -0.98 12.08 0.33
N GLN A 198 -1.38 11.76 -0.91
CA GLN A 198 -2.17 12.65 -1.76
C GLN A 198 -3.56 12.91 -1.17
N VAL A 199 -4.24 11.88 -0.65
CA VAL A 199 -5.54 12.03 0.00
C VAL A 199 -5.44 12.90 1.26
N ALA A 200 -4.38 12.73 2.06
CA ALA A 200 -4.14 13.59 3.22
C ALA A 200 -3.96 15.06 2.81
N ALA A 201 -3.14 15.34 1.80
CA ALA A 201 -2.92 16.70 1.30
C ALA A 201 -4.22 17.34 0.75
N LEU A 202 -5.02 16.60 -0.02
CA LEU A 202 -6.32 17.08 -0.51
C LEU A 202 -7.32 17.29 0.62
N THR A 203 -7.22 16.51 1.71
CA THR A 203 -8.08 16.70 2.88
C THR A 203 -7.73 17.99 3.61
N ASP A 204 -6.43 18.30 3.76
CA ASP A 204 -5.96 19.55 4.35
C ASP A 204 -6.35 20.77 3.49
N GLU A 205 -6.23 20.67 2.16
CA GLU A 205 -6.66 21.71 1.22
C GLU A 205 -8.18 21.94 1.28
N ASN A 206 -8.98 20.87 1.35
CA ASN A 206 -10.43 20.98 1.52
C ASN A 206 -10.81 21.61 2.87
N ALA A 207 -10.06 21.32 3.93
CA ALA A 207 -10.27 21.96 5.23
C ALA A 207 -9.94 23.46 5.18
N ALA A 208 -8.84 23.85 4.53
CA ALA A 208 -8.47 25.26 4.35
C ALA A 208 -9.52 26.03 3.53
N THR A 209 -9.94 25.48 2.39
CA THR A 209 -10.97 26.10 1.54
C THR A 209 -12.33 26.19 2.24
N ALA A 210 -12.68 25.23 3.12
CA ALA A 210 -13.88 25.31 3.94
C ALA A 210 -13.84 26.45 4.96
N VAL A 211 -12.67 26.71 5.56
CA VAL A 211 -12.46 27.87 6.45
C VAL A 211 -12.57 29.17 5.65
N GLU A 212 -11.89 29.29 4.51
CA GLU A 212 -12.00 30.47 3.64
C GLU A 212 -13.43 30.76 3.20
N LEU A 213 -14.21 29.72 2.89
CA LEU A 213 -15.63 29.84 2.54
C LEU A 213 -16.48 30.31 3.73
N ALA A 214 -16.17 29.87 4.96
CA ALA A 214 -16.85 30.33 6.16
C ALA A 214 -16.58 31.81 6.42
N ASP A 215 -15.31 32.23 6.34
CA ASP A 215 -14.89 33.62 6.50
C ASP A 215 -15.54 34.52 5.43
N ALA A 216 -15.53 34.07 4.16
CA ALA A 216 -16.17 34.81 3.07
C ALA A 216 -17.68 34.98 3.30
N ARG A 217 -18.35 33.95 3.83
CA ARG A 217 -19.78 34.04 4.20
C ARG A 217 -20.01 35.04 5.32
N GLU A 218 -19.15 35.08 6.34
CA GLU A 218 -19.23 36.06 7.43
C GLU A 218 -18.99 37.49 6.94
N VAL A 219 -18.04 37.70 6.02
CA VAL A 219 -17.83 39.01 5.39
C VAL A 219 -19.08 39.41 4.60
N VAL A 220 -19.69 38.50 3.85
CA VAL A 220 -20.92 38.81 3.12
C VAL A 220 -22.06 39.16 4.09
N THR A 221 -22.27 38.41 5.17
CA THR A 221 -23.34 38.71 6.14
C THR A 221 -23.13 40.07 6.81
N THR A 222 -21.92 40.37 7.26
CA THR A 222 -21.58 41.66 7.88
C THR A 222 -21.75 42.84 6.91
N VAL A 223 -21.30 42.70 5.66
CA VAL A 223 -21.49 43.72 4.63
C VAL A 223 -22.96 43.91 4.28
N THR A 224 -23.75 42.83 4.22
CA THR A 224 -25.20 42.95 3.98
C THR A 224 -25.91 43.66 5.14
N ALA A 225 -25.57 43.35 6.39
CA ALA A 225 -26.12 44.03 7.56
C ALA A 225 -25.76 45.53 7.57
N ALA A 226 -24.49 45.86 7.31
CA ALA A 226 -24.03 47.26 7.22
C ALA A 226 -24.73 48.02 6.08
N LYS A 227 -24.96 47.38 4.94
CA LYS A 227 -25.73 47.96 3.83
C LYS A 227 -27.17 48.23 4.24
N ASP A 228 -27.84 47.29 4.91
CA ASP A 228 -29.23 47.46 5.34
C ASP A 228 -29.38 48.56 6.39
N GLU A 229 -28.43 48.66 7.33
CA GLU A 229 -28.35 49.76 8.30
C GLU A 229 -28.13 51.11 7.60
N ALA A 230 -27.21 51.19 6.65
CA ALA A 230 -26.98 52.41 5.87
C ALA A 230 -28.23 52.83 5.08
N LEU A 231 -28.95 51.87 4.47
CA LEU A 231 -30.21 52.14 3.78
C LEU A 231 -31.31 52.60 4.74
N ALA A 232 -31.39 52.05 5.95
CA ALA A 232 -32.32 52.52 6.98
C ALA A 232 -31.99 53.96 7.40
N ALA A 233 -30.72 54.26 7.68
CA ALA A 233 -30.27 55.61 8.05
C ALA A 233 -30.56 56.65 6.95
N VAL A 234 -30.39 56.29 5.67
CA VAL A 234 -30.75 57.16 4.54
C VAL A 234 -32.26 57.42 4.49
N ARG A 235 -33.11 56.40 4.73
CA ARG A 235 -34.56 56.58 4.78
C ARG A 235 -34.98 57.48 5.95
N ASP A 236 -34.41 57.27 7.13
CA ASP A 236 -34.68 58.09 8.31
C ASP A 236 -34.25 59.53 8.09
N ALA A 237 -33.08 59.76 7.50
CA ALA A 237 -32.60 61.09 7.15
C ALA A 237 -33.53 61.80 6.15
N ALA A 238 -34.07 61.07 5.16
CA ALA A 238 -35.06 61.61 4.22
C ALA A 238 -36.36 62.01 4.93
N VAL A 239 -36.89 61.16 5.82
CA VAL A 239 -38.09 61.49 6.64
C VAL A 239 -37.85 62.72 7.51
N GLN A 240 -36.67 62.84 8.12
CA GLN A 240 -36.32 64.03 8.92
C GLN A 240 -36.19 65.29 8.06
N ALA A 241 -35.63 65.19 6.86
CA ALA A 241 -35.53 66.29 5.90
C ALA A 241 -36.92 66.76 5.42
N ASP A 242 -37.83 65.82 5.12
CA ASP A 242 -39.21 66.14 4.75
C ASP A 242 -39.96 66.81 5.91
N ALA A 243 -39.79 66.29 7.13
CA ALA A 243 -40.37 66.88 8.33
C ALA A 243 -39.81 68.28 8.64
N ALA A 244 -38.51 68.51 8.40
CA ALA A 244 -37.89 69.83 8.53
C ALA A 244 -38.42 70.81 7.47
N THR A 245 -38.55 70.36 6.22
CA THR A 245 -39.12 71.15 5.11
C THR A 245 -40.58 71.53 5.40
N ALA A 246 -41.40 70.58 5.88
CA ALA A 246 -42.79 70.85 6.27
C ALA A 246 -42.89 71.83 7.44
N ARG A 247 -41.99 71.75 8.43
CA ARG A 247 -41.92 72.72 9.54
C ARG A 247 -41.53 74.12 9.04
N ALA A 248 -40.55 74.21 8.14
CA ALA A 248 -40.15 75.48 7.52
C ALA A 248 -41.32 76.10 6.73
N ALA A 249 -42.00 75.32 5.89
CA ALA A 249 -43.16 75.80 5.13
C ALA A 249 -44.30 76.30 6.03
N ARG A 250 -44.58 75.62 7.15
CA ARG A 250 -45.56 76.10 8.15
C ARG A 250 -45.11 77.41 8.80
N ALA A 251 -43.86 77.50 9.22
CA ALA A 251 -43.32 78.73 9.80
C ALA A 251 -43.38 79.90 8.80
N GLU A 252 -43.07 79.67 7.52
CA GLU A 252 -43.22 80.67 6.46
C GLU A 252 -44.68 81.10 6.30
N ALA A 253 -45.63 80.16 6.25
CA ALA A 253 -47.07 80.46 6.17
C ALA A 253 -47.58 81.25 7.39
N ASP A 254 -47.16 80.88 8.60
CA ASP A 254 -47.47 81.62 9.83
C ASP A 254 -46.87 83.04 9.78
N THR A 255 -45.64 83.20 9.26
CA THR A 255 -45.04 84.53 9.06
C THR A 255 -45.76 85.37 8.00
N ALA A 256 -46.32 84.74 6.96
CA ALA A 256 -47.13 85.44 5.96
C ALA A 256 -48.46 85.90 6.57
N SER A 257 -49.17 84.99 7.25
CA SER A 257 -50.42 85.28 7.96
C SER A 257 -50.26 86.41 9.00
N THR A 258 -49.18 86.40 9.77
CA THR A 258 -48.89 87.48 10.73
C THR A 258 -48.58 88.82 10.05
N ARG A 259 -47.95 88.84 8.86
CA ARG A 259 -47.78 90.07 8.06
C ARG A 259 -49.13 90.59 7.56
N ASP A 260 -49.98 89.72 7.02
CA ASP A 260 -51.31 90.09 6.54
C ASP A 260 -52.17 90.68 7.68
N LEU A 261 -52.14 90.06 8.87
CA LEU A 261 -52.80 90.60 10.07
C LEU A 261 -52.25 91.97 10.48
N LEU A 262 -50.93 92.18 10.41
CA LEU A 262 -50.32 93.48 10.70
C LEU A 262 -50.72 94.55 9.70
N ASP A 263 -50.80 94.21 8.41
CA ASP A 263 -51.24 95.13 7.36
C ASP A 263 -52.73 95.46 7.52
N GLN A 264 -53.57 94.48 7.84
CA GLN A 264 -54.97 94.72 8.21
C GLN A 264 -55.09 95.68 9.41
N VAL A 265 -54.32 95.47 10.48
CA VAL A 265 -54.33 96.36 11.65
C VAL A 265 -53.83 97.77 11.28
N ARG A 266 -52.88 97.90 10.35
CA ARG A 266 -52.44 99.21 9.84
C ARG A 266 -53.55 99.91 9.07
N GLU A 267 -54.24 99.21 8.17
CA GLU A 267 -55.39 99.74 7.44
C GLU A 267 -56.53 100.15 8.38
N GLU A 268 -56.89 99.30 9.34
CA GLU A 268 -57.91 99.60 10.36
C GLU A 268 -57.52 100.84 11.19
N ARG A 269 -56.25 100.96 11.57
CA ARG A 269 -55.73 102.14 12.28
C ARG A 269 -55.78 103.41 11.42
N GLU A 270 -55.44 103.31 10.14
CA GLU A 270 -55.51 104.44 9.20
C GLU A 270 -56.97 104.87 8.96
N SER A 271 -57.88 103.91 8.80
CA SER A 271 -59.33 104.16 8.73
C SER A 271 -59.83 104.84 10.00
N ALA A 272 -59.48 104.33 11.18
CA ALA A 272 -59.87 104.93 12.45
C ALA A 272 -59.30 106.35 12.64
N ARG A 273 -58.10 106.62 12.13
CA ARG A 273 -57.52 107.98 12.08
C ARG A 273 -58.30 108.90 11.14
N ALA A 274 -58.66 108.42 9.95
CA ALA A 274 -59.48 109.18 9.01
C ALA A 274 -60.87 109.50 9.61
N ASP A 275 -61.52 108.52 10.23
CA ASP A 275 -62.79 108.69 10.95
C ASP A 275 -62.65 109.70 12.11
N ALA A 276 -61.59 109.60 12.90
CA ALA A 276 -61.31 110.57 13.96
C ALA A 276 -61.12 112.00 13.43
N LEU A 277 -60.45 112.17 12.29
CA LEU A 277 -60.31 113.47 11.63
C LEU A 277 -61.67 113.99 11.13
N VAL A 278 -62.52 113.13 10.55
CA VAL A 278 -63.89 113.49 10.13
C VAL A 278 -64.73 113.89 11.34
N LEU A 279 -64.69 113.13 12.44
CA LEU A 279 -65.40 113.44 13.67
C LEU A 279 -64.91 114.75 14.30
N THR A 280 -63.60 115.01 14.29
CA THR A 280 -63.02 116.27 14.76
C THR A 280 -63.47 117.45 13.89
N GLY A 281 -63.50 117.29 12.57
CA GLY A 281 -64.03 118.30 11.65
C GLY A 281 -65.52 118.57 11.86
N ARG A 282 -66.33 117.52 12.08
CA ARG A 282 -67.75 117.66 12.45
C ARG A 282 -67.93 118.36 13.79
N LEU A 283 -67.13 118.01 14.80
CA LEU A 283 -67.15 118.68 16.12
C LEU A 283 -66.80 120.17 16.01
N ALA A 284 -65.79 120.51 15.19
CA ALA A 284 -65.42 121.90 14.92
C ALA A 284 -66.56 122.66 14.23
N THR A 285 -67.24 122.03 13.27
CA THR A 285 -68.42 122.60 12.59
C THR A 285 -69.55 122.86 13.58
N VAL A 286 -69.93 121.84 14.36
CA VAL A 286 -70.99 121.96 15.39
C VAL A 286 -70.62 123.01 16.45
N SER A 287 -69.34 123.10 16.84
CA SER A 287 -68.87 124.13 17.77
C SER A 287 -68.99 125.52 17.16
N SER A 288 -68.61 125.71 15.90
CA SER A 288 -68.78 126.98 15.19
C SER A 288 -70.25 127.37 15.01
N GLU A 289 -71.12 126.41 14.73
CA GLU A 289 -72.58 126.62 14.65
C GLU A 289 -73.15 127.03 16.01
N ARG A 290 -72.77 126.34 17.09
CA ARG A 290 -73.14 126.70 18.47
C ARG A 290 -72.65 128.10 18.83
N ASP A 291 -71.40 128.43 18.51
CA ASP A 291 -70.79 129.72 18.82
C ASP A 291 -71.47 130.84 18.00
N SER A 292 -71.85 130.56 16.76
CA SER A 292 -72.65 131.48 15.94
C SER A 292 -74.07 131.66 16.50
N ALA A 293 -74.74 130.57 16.88
CA ALA A 293 -76.08 130.61 17.47
C ALA A 293 -76.09 131.32 18.83
N THR A 294 -75.05 131.15 19.65
CA THR A 294 -74.90 131.88 20.92
C THR A 294 -74.59 133.36 20.69
N ALA A 295 -73.79 133.70 19.68
CA ALA A 295 -73.59 135.09 19.28
C ALA A 295 -74.89 135.74 18.74
N GLU A 296 -75.71 135.00 17.97
CA GLU A 296 -77.04 135.45 17.54
C GLU A 296 -78.00 135.64 18.71
N ALA A 297 -78.07 134.67 19.63
CA ALA A 297 -78.88 134.79 20.83
C ALA A 297 -78.45 135.96 21.72
N ALA A 298 -77.14 136.25 21.80
CA ALA A 298 -76.62 137.42 22.51
C ALA A 298 -77.03 138.73 21.81
N ARG A 299 -76.97 138.79 20.47
CA ARG A 299 -77.47 139.93 19.69
C ARG A 299 -78.97 140.14 19.89
N GLU A 300 -79.77 139.08 19.82
CA GLU A 300 -81.22 139.13 20.06
C GLU A 300 -81.57 139.59 21.48
N ARG A 301 -80.83 139.13 22.50
CA ARG A 301 -81.00 139.67 23.87
C ARG A 301 -80.70 141.15 23.95
N SER A 302 -79.60 141.60 23.34
CA SER A 302 -79.25 143.03 23.28
C SER A 302 -80.36 143.85 22.60
N TYR A 303 -80.91 143.37 21.47
CA TYR A 303 -82.03 144.02 20.80
C TYR A 303 -83.31 144.01 21.65
N ALA A 304 -83.61 142.91 22.35
CA ALA A 304 -84.76 142.79 23.22
C ALA A 304 -84.63 143.72 24.44
N GLU A 305 -83.45 143.79 25.08
CA GLU A 305 -83.15 144.71 26.17
C GLU A 305 -83.30 146.16 25.70
N GLN A 306 -82.80 146.50 24.51
CA GLN A 306 -82.95 147.82 23.93
C GLN A 306 -84.42 148.18 23.67
N ARG A 307 -85.23 147.26 23.14
CA ARG A 307 -86.68 147.43 23.00
C ARG A 307 -87.39 147.63 24.33
N VAL A 308 -86.99 146.92 25.38
CA VAL A 308 -87.57 147.08 26.72
C VAL A 308 -87.23 148.46 27.28
N THR A 309 -86.00 148.94 27.08
CA THR A 309 -85.58 150.30 27.45
C THR A 309 -86.39 151.35 26.68
N ASP A 310 -86.51 151.22 25.36
CA ASP A 310 -87.28 152.15 24.52
C ASP A 310 -88.76 152.22 24.94
N VAL A 311 -89.37 151.06 25.24
CA VAL A 311 -90.77 150.99 25.74
C VAL A 311 -90.87 151.63 27.12
N ARG A 312 -89.90 151.41 28.00
CA ARG A 312 -89.87 152.02 29.33
C ARG A 312 -89.75 153.55 29.22
N ASP A 313 -88.86 154.06 28.39
CA ASP A 313 -88.68 155.48 28.13
C ASP A 313 -89.95 156.11 27.54
N THR A 314 -90.62 155.40 26.62
CA THR A 314 -91.89 155.84 26.03
C THR A 314 -93.01 155.91 27.08
N LEU A 315 -93.12 154.91 27.96
CA LEU A 315 -94.10 154.91 29.06
C LEU A 315 -93.80 156.01 30.09
N GLU A 316 -92.53 156.28 30.35
CA GLU A 316 -92.11 157.36 31.26
C GLU A 316 -92.46 158.74 30.66
N GLN A 317 -92.26 158.93 29.35
CA GLN A 317 -92.74 160.09 28.62
C GLN A 317 -94.27 160.23 28.68
N GLN A 318 -95.01 159.14 28.47
CA GLN A 318 -96.48 159.13 28.57
C GLN A 318 -96.99 159.46 29.98
N LEU A 319 -96.33 158.97 31.03
CA LEU A 319 -96.65 159.34 32.42
C LEU A 319 -96.37 160.82 32.70
N THR A 320 -95.32 161.37 32.10
CA THR A 320 -94.98 162.80 32.20
C THR A 320 -96.04 163.65 31.50
N GLN A 321 -96.47 163.23 30.31
CA GLN A 321 -97.55 163.84 29.54
C GLN A 321 -98.89 163.81 30.30
N LEU A 322 -99.27 162.64 30.84
CA LEU A 322 -100.51 162.49 31.61
C LEU A 322 -100.52 163.34 32.89
N ARG A 323 -99.37 163.55 33.54
CA ARG A 323 -99.26 164.48 34.68
C ARG A 323 -99.49 165.93 34.25
N ALA A 324 -98.92 166.33 33.11
CA ALA A 324 -99.14 167.67 32.55
C ALA A 324 -100.62 167.90 32.18
N ASP A 325 -101.28 166.89 31.58
CA ASP A 325 -102.71 166.96 31.20
C ASP A 325 -103.63 167.02 32.43
N LEU A 326 -103.27 166.34 33.53
CA LEU A 326 -104.05 166.35 34.78
C LEU A 326 -103.95 167.71 35.49
N ASP A 327 -102.80 168.37 35.40
CA ASP A 327 -102.63 169.75 35.88
C ASP A 327 -103.39 170.76 34.99
N LEU A 328 -103.46 170.52 33.68
CA LEU A 328 -104.29 171.30 32.75
C LEU A 328 -105.79 171.14 33.04
N ALA A 329 -106.24 169.92 33.35
CA ALA A 329 -107.63 169.63 33.71
C ALA A 329 -108.03 170.33 35.02
N ARG A 330 -107.17 170.29 36.05
CA ARG A 330 -107.41 170.96 37.34
C ARG A 330 -107.45 172.49 37.25
N THR A 331 -106.66 173.08 36.34
CA THR A 331 -106.70 174.52 36.09
C THR A 331 -107.95 174.93 35.30
N SER A 332 -108.41 174.07 34.37
CA SER A 332 -109.67 174.28 33.63
C SER A 332 -110.93 174.17 34.52
N GLU A 333 -110.95 173.24 35.49
CA GLU A 333 -112.07 173.04 36.43
C GLU A 333 -112.21 174.23 37.41
N ARG A 334 -111.07 174.78 37.88
CA ARG A 334 -111.08 176.04 38.68
C ARG A 334 -111.58 177.24 37.88
N GLY A 335 -111.31 177.26 36.57
CA GLY A 335 -111.80 178.28 35.64
C GLY A 335 -113.29 178.15 35.27
N GLN A 336 -113.92 176.99 35.51
CA GLN A 336 -115.36 176.78 35.30
C GLN A 336 -116.18 177.08 36.57
N ARG A 337 -115.69 176.72 37.77
CA ARG A 337 -116.34 177.09 39.05
C ARG A 337 -116.44 178.61 39.25
N THR A 338 -115.40 179.36 38.88
CA THR A 338 -115.40 180.83 38.94
C THR A 338 -116.31 181.53 37.89
N ARG A 339 -116.80 180.80 36.88
CA ARG A 339 -117.76 181.30 35.88
C ARG A 339 -119.22 180.99 36.27
N ALA A 340 -119.46 179.89 36.98
CA ALA A 340 -120.78 179.55 37.52
C ALA A 340 -121.18 180.49 38.68
N ASP A 341 -120.26 180.80 39.60
CA ASP A 341 -120.52 181.67 40.76
C ASP A 341 -120.72 183.16 40.37
N ARG A 342 -120.37 183.55 39.13
CA ARG A 342 -120.53 184.93 38.62
C ARG A 342 -121.84 185.12 37.84
N ALA A 343 -122.58 184.06 37.52
CA ALA A 343 -123.88 184.11 36.85
C ALA A 343 -125.07 184.23 37.85
N GLU A 344 -124.85 184.00 39.15
CA GLU A 344 -125.88 184.10 40.20
C GLU A 344 -126.12 185.53 40.77
N ALA A 345 -125.44 186.57 40.30
CA ALA A 345 -125.46 187.89 40.99
C ALA A 345 -126.01 189.12 40.22
N GLN A 346 -126.53 189.01 38.99
CA GLN A 346 -127.12 190.16 38.26
C GLN A 346 -128.34 189.74 37.40
N THR A 347 -129.56 189.61 37.98
CA THR A 347 -130.75 190.53 37.87
C THR A 347 -131.43 190.66 36.49
N PRO A 348 -132.72 191.08 36.35
CA PRO A 348 -133.90 191.13 37.25
C PRO A 348 -135.28 190.79 36.63
N ARG A 349 -136.33 190.90 37.46
CA ARG A 349 -137.77 191.10 37.18
C ARG A 349 -138.12 191.79 35.84
N LEU A 350 -139.13 191.22 35.15
CA LEU A 350 -140.17 191.95 34.41
C LEU A 350 -141.57 191.45 34.85
N PRO A 351 -142.64 192.26 34.68
CA PRO A 351 -144.00 191.99 35.17
C PRO A 351 -144.91 191.26 34.18
N ARG A 352 -145.98 190.64 34.74
CA ARG A 352 -147.30 190.26 34.20
C ARG A 352 -147.44 189.92 32.69
N LYS A 353 -147.79 188.66 32.42
CA LYS A 353 -149.20 188.19 32.54
C LYS A 353 -149.26 186.92 33.36
#